data_AF-A0A6C0H8B9-F1
#
_entry.id   AF-A0A6C0H8B9-F1
#
_cell.length_a   1.000
_cell.length_b   1.000
_cell.length_c   1.000
_cell.angle_alpha   90.00
_cell.angle_beta   90.00
_cell.angle_gamma   90.00
#
_symmetry.space_group_name_H-M   'P 1'
#
loop_
_entity.id
_entity.type
_entity.pdbx_description
1 polymer ?
#
loop_
_entity_poly.entity_id
_entity_poly.type
_entity_poly.pdbx_seq_one_letter_code
_entity_poly.pdbx_strand_id
1 'polypeptide(L)'
;MINILFKVLIYYTIYMAFHSSKRGHTHMKKHFRERKFQDQLIIPDEKKNQYLGVIIKCLGTDARFLVKEMKTEAEFPAKVTGKLIKGPRKQKIEINNIVLLVKENYNENSLHGHYYIDYRYSKDEILQLKKECPYIDENYIFNNENNDDNILFQNSDNEEIDIDNI
;
A
#
# COMPACT_ATOMS: atom_id res chain seq x y z
N MET A 1 -69.49 10.55 23.81
CA MET A 1 -68.46 9.76 24.53
C MET A 1 -67.29 9.40 23.60
N ILE A 2 -66.48 10.39 23.15
CA ILE A 2 -65.36 10.17 22.18
C ILE A 2 -63.99 10.60 22.76
N ASN A 3 -63.99 11.24 23.95
CA ASN A 3 -62.82 11.95 24.47
C ASN A 3 -61.72 11.07 25.11
N ILE A 4 -62.04 9.82 25.45
CA ILE A 4 -61.08 8.93 26.15
C ILE A 4 -60.19 8.21 25.13
N LEU A 5 -60.76 7.74 24.02
CA LEU A 5 -60.00 7.05 22.97
C LEU A 5 -58.95 7.96 22.31
N PHE A 6 -59.26 9.24 22.11
CA PHE A 6 -58.32 10.21 21.53
C PHE A 6 -57.11 10.47 22.45
N LYS A 7 -57.33 10.56 23.77
CA LYS A 7 -56.24 10.75 24.75
C LYS A 7 -55.31 9.54 24.81
N VAL A 8 -55.86 8.32 24.74
CA VAL A 8 -55.05 7.08 24.73
C VAL A 8 -54.22 6.98 23.45
N LEU A 9 -54.78 7.37 22.30
CA LEU A 9 -54.06 7.37 21.02
C LEU A 9 -52.91 8.38 20.97
N ILE A 10 -53.12 9.58 21.53
CA ILE A 10 -52.07 10.60 21.68
C ILE A 10 -50.98 10.13 22.64
N TYR A 11 -51.33 9.50 23.76
CA TYR A 11 -50.34 9.00 24.72
C TYR A 11 -49.49 7.88 24.13
N TYR A 12 -50.10 6.97 23.35
CA TYR A 12 -49.41 5.87 22.70
C TYR A 12 -48.47 6.35 21.58
N THR A 13 -48.89 7.35 20.81
CA THR A 13 -48.03 7.94 19.76
C THR A 13 -46.85 8.70 20.34
N ILE A 14 -47.04 9.45 21.43
CA ILE A 14 -45.94 10.12 22.16
C ILE A 14 -44.99 9.08 22.78
N TYR A 15 -45.53 8.01 23.39
CA TYR A 15 -44.72 6.94 23.99
C TYR A 15 -43.86 6.21 22.94
N MET A 16 -44.40 5.89 21.77
CA MET A 16 -43.66 5.28 20.66
C MET A 16 -42.60 6.23 20.06
N ALA A 17 -42.90 7.52 19.95
CA ALA A 17 -41.93 8.52 19.49
C ALA A 17 -40.75 8.69 20.47
N PHE A 18 -41.01 8.60 21.78
CA PHE A 18 -39.97 8.70 22.81
C PHE A 18 -39.09 7.45 22.88
N HIS A 19 -39.64 6.27 22.60
CA HIS A 19 -38.90 5.00 22.62
C HIS A 19 -38.14 4.69 21.32
N SER A 20 -38.53 5.29 20.19
CA SER A 20 -37.82 5.08 18.91
C SER A 20 -36.57 5.96 18.73
N SER A 21 -36.26 6.84 19.68
CA SER A 21 -35.15 7.81 19.59
C SER A 21 -33.96 7.48 20.51
N LYS A 22 -33.52 6.21 20.53
CA LYS A 22 -32.30 5.79 21.27
C LYS A 22 -31.40 4.83 20.50
N ARG A 23 -31.19 5.07 19.20
CA ARG A 23 -30.06 4.49 18.46
C ARG A 23 -29.41 5.52 17.53
N GLY A 24 -29.16 6.71 18.05
CA GLY A 24 -28.15 7.58 17.45
C GLY A 24 -26.78 7.01 17.81
N HIS A 25 -26.21 6.19 16.93
CA HIS A 25 -24.78 5.89 16.99
C HIS A 25 -24.05 7.21 16.82
N THR A 26 -23.64 7.82 17.93
CA THR A 26 -22.64 8.86 17.91
C THR A 26 -21.38 8.22 17.35
N HIS A 27 -21.15 8.41 16.05
CA HIS A 27 -19.85 8.21 15.44
C HIS A 27 -18.92 9.25 16.07
N MET A 28 -18.42 8.96 17.28
CA MET A 28 -17.24 9.62 17.79
C MET A 28 -16.17 9.40 16.74
N LYS A 29 -15.77 10.48 16.06
CA LYS A 29 -14.58 10.48 15.22
C LYS A 29 -13.44 10.01 16.11
N LYS A 30 -13.09 8.73 15.97
CA LYS A 30 -12.03 8.09 16.73
C LYS A 30 -10.79 8.90 16.38
N HIS A 31 -10.28 9.68 17.33
CA HIS A 31 -9.07 10.46 17.16
C HIS A 31 -8.01 9.52 16.59
N PHE A 32 -7.62 9.73 15.33
CA PHE A 32 -6.56 8.99 14.68
C PHE A 32 -5.28 9.49 15.35
N ARG A 33 -4.91 8.85 16.46
CA ARG A 33 -3.62 9.09 17.09
C ARG A 33 -2.60 8.59 16.07
N GLU A 34 -1.94 9.52 15.37
CA GLU A 34 -0.79 9.22 14.53
C GLU A 34 0.23 8.51 15.41
N ARG A 35 0.20 7.18 15.35
CA ARG A 35 1.25 6.38 15.95
C ARG A 35 2.44 6.58 15.03
N LYS A 36 3.39 7.41 15.47
CA LYS A 36 4.75 7.37 14.94
C LYS A 36 5.27 5.96 15.26
N PHE A 37 5.07 5.04 14.33
CA PHE A 37 5.80 3.80 14.33
C PHE A 37 7.24 4.20 14.05
N GLN A 38 8.05 4.26 15.10
CA GLN A 38 9.50 4.22 14.96
C GLN A 38 9.83 2.79 14.53
N ASP A 39 9.55 2.49 13.26
CA ASP A 39 9.90 1.21 12.67
C ASP A 39 11.42 1.25 12.48
N GLN A 40 12.11 0.34 13.17
CA GLN A 40 13.54 0.12 12.98
C GLN A 40 13.79 -0.24 11.51
N LEU A 41 14.91 0.23 10.95
CA LEU A 41 15.30 -0.09 9.58
C LEU A 41 15.32 -1.62 9.39
N ILE A 42 14.55 -2.12 8.43
CA ILE A 42 14.50 -3.54 8.12
C ILE A 42 15.64 -3.85 7.16
N ILE A 43 16.59 -4.68 7.60
CA ILE A 43 17.69 -5.16 6.76
C ILE A 43 17.30 -6.54 6.20
N PRO A 44 17.38 -6.76 4.89
CA PRO A 44 17.07 -8.06 4.26
C PRO A 44 18.02 -9.16 4.79
N ASP A 45 17.45 -10.32 5.12
CA ASP A 45 18.19 -11.50 5.56
C ASP A 45 17.97 -12.68 4.60
N GLU A 46 19.01 -13.04 3.86
CA GLU A 46 18.98 -14.16 2.89
C GLU A 46 18.64 -15.49 3.57
N LYS A 47 19.01 -15.69 4.85
CA LYS A 47 18.66 -16.92 5.59
C LYS A 47 17.16 -17.04 5.86
N LYS A 48 16.43 -15.94 5.76
CA LYS A 48 14.96 -15.87 5.88
C LYS A 48 14.28 -15.72 4.52
N ASN A 49 15.01 -15.95 3.42
CA ASN A 49 14.56 -15.74 2.05
C ASN A 49 14.04 -14.32 1.79
N GLN A 50 14.70 -13.33 2.36
CA GLN A 50 14.38 -11.92 2.19
C GLN A 50 15.42 -11.26 1.30
N TYR A 51 14.95 -10.51 0.31
CA TYR A 51 15.78 -9.91 -0.73
C TYR A 51 15.32 -8.47 -1.01
N LEU A 52 16.21 -7.65 -1.55
CA LEU A 52 15.84 -6.34 -2.07
C LEU A 52 15.40 -6.45 -3.52
N GLY A 53 14.32 -5.77 -3.86
CA GLY A 53 13.84 -5.68 -5.23
C GLY A 53 13.41 -4.27 -5.60
N VAL A 54 13.38 -4.01 -6.90
CA VAL A 54 12.78 -2.81 -7.49
C VAL A 54 11.58 -3.19 -8.34
N ILE A 55 10.51 -2.41 -8.22
CA ILE A 55 9.30 -2.63 -9.01
C ILE A 55 9.52 -2.10 -10.43
N ILE A 56 9.39 -2.98 -11.43
CA ILE A 56 9.53 -2.62 -12.84
C ILE A 56 8.18 -2.24 -13.44
N LYS A 57 7.15 -3.05 -13.22
CA LYS A 57 5.83 -2.82 -13.80
C LYS A 57 4.71 -3.41 -12.96
N CYS A 58 3.52 -2.83 -13.08
CA CYS A 58 2.29 -3.42 -12.60
C CYS A 58 1.82 -4.53 -13.57
N LEU A 59 1.43 -5.69 -13.05
CA LEU A 59 0.88 -6.79 -13.85
C LEU A 59 -0.66 -6.74 -13.95
N GLY A 60 -1.28 -5.68 -13.43
CA GLY A 60 -2.69 -5.33 -13.61
C GLY A 60 -3.71 -6.21 -12.87
N THR A 61 -3.32 -7.37 -12.34
CA THR A 61 -4.23 -8.31 -11.68
C THR A 61 -3.84 -8.56 -10.23
N ASP A 62 -4.80 -8.45 -9.31
CA ASP A 62 -4.71 -8.92 -7.92
C ASP A 62 -3.44 -8.42 -7.17
N ALA A 63 -3.14 -7.12 -7.33
CA ALA A 63 -2.01 -6.44 -6.72
C ALA A 63 -0.65 -7.14 -6.96
N ARG A 64 -0.46 -7.66 -8.18
CA ARG A 64 0.81 -8.25 -8.63
C ARG A 64 1.66 -7.25 -9.42
N PHE A 65 2.95 -7.32 -9.17
CA PHE A 65 3.97 -6.51 -9.82
C PHE A 65 5.10 -7.40 -10.33
N LEU A 66 5.76 -6.98 -11.41
CA LEU A 66 7.04 -7.55 -11.78
C LEU A 66 8.12 -6.82 -10.98
N VAL A 67 8.93 -7.57 -10.25
CA VAL A 67 9.99 -7.05 -9.39
C VAL A 67 11.31 -7.64 -9.83
N LYS A 68 12.32 -6.79 -10.00
CA LYS A 68 13.70 -7.22 -10.26
C LYS A 68 14.47 -7.26 -8.96
N GLU A 69 15.00 -8.43 -8.61
CA GLU A 69 15.89 -8.59 -7.47
C GLU A 69 17.20 -7.83 -7.73
N MET A 70 17.63 -7.01 -6.77
CA MET A 70 18.78 -6.11 -6.98
C MET A 70 20.12 -6.84 -7.05
N LYS A 71 20.27 -7.98 -6.36
CA LYS A 71 21.54 -8.71 -6.29
C LYS A 71 21.78 -9.60 -7.51
N THR A 72 20.73 -10.30 -7.95
CA THR A 72 20.81 -11.31 -9.02
C THR A 72 20.31 -10.77 -10.36
N GLU A 73 19.67 -9.60 -10.36
CA GLU A 73 18.97 -9.02 -11.51
C GLU A 73 17.83 -9.87 -12.08
N ALA A 74 17.45 -10.94 -11.39
CA ALA A 74 16.36 -11.80 -11.82
C ALA A 74 15.00 -11.14 -11.59
N GLU A 75 14.06 -11.39 -12.51
CA GLU A 75 12.72 -10.82 -12.46
C GLU A 75 11.69 -11.84 -12.01
N PHE A 76 10.83 -11.44 -11.08
CA PHE A 76 9.81 -12.31 -10.51
C PHE A 76 8.45 -11.61 -10.42
N PRO A 77 7.35 -12.32 -10.72
CA PRO A 77 6.02 -11.83 -10.39
C PRO A 77 5.82 -11.94 -8.87
N ALA A 78 5.62 -10.81 -8.21
CA ALA A 78 5.41 -10.72 -6.77
C ALA A 78 4.04 -10.15 -6.43
N LYS A 79 3.39 -10.72 -5.40
CA LYS A 79 2.10 -10.23 -4.89
C LYS A 79 2.30 -9.33 -3.68
N VAL A 80 1.61 -8.19 -3.65
CA VAL A 80 1.64 -7.31 -2.46
C VAL A 80 0.92 -7.99 -1.29
N THR A 81 1.59 -8.02 -0.13
CA THR A 81 1.00 -8.57 1.09
C THR A 81 -0.20 -7.73 1.56
N GLY A 82 -1.21 -8.40 2.11
CA GLY A 82 -2.46 -7.73 2.52
C GLY A 82 -2.26 -6.60 3.54
N LYS A 83 -1.21 -6.66 4.35
CA LYS A 83 -0.84 -5.63 5.34
C LYS A 83 -0.40 -4.30 4.73
N LEU A 84 0.15 -4.32 3.51
CA LEU A 84 0.53 -3.13 2.77
C LEU A 84 -0.66 -2.51 2.05
N ILE A 85 -1.62 -3.34 1.63
CA ILE A 85 -2.84 -2.88 0.95
C ILE A 85 -3.83 -2.29 1.97
N LYS A 86 -3.95 -2.91 3.15
CA LYS A 86 -4.96 -2.57 4.17
C LYS A 86 -4.33 -2.60 5.56
N GLY A 87 -4.80 -1.70 6.42
CA GLY A 87 -4.44 -1.69 7.84
C GLY A 87 -3.62 -0.45 8.24
N PRO A 88 -3.09 -0.44 9.48
CA PRO A 88 -2.39 0.71 10.04
C PRO A 88 -1.03 0.98 9.38
N ARG A 89 -0.42 -0.04 8.75
CA ARG A 89 0.87 0.03 8.04
C ARG A 89 0.70 -0.02 6.52
N LYS A 90 -0.44 0.48 6.02
CA LYS A 90 -0.67 0.54 4.57
C LYS A 90 0.42 1.40 3.90
N GLN A 91 0.92 0.96 2.76
CA GLN A 91 1.92 1.67 1.96
C GLN A 91 1.46 1.68 0.51
N LYS A 92 1.58 2.83 -0.15
CA LYS A 92 1.34 2.92 -1.60
C LYS A 92 2.54 2.30 -2.32
N ILE A 93 2.27 1.41 -3.26
CA ILE A 93 3.29 0.67 -4.01
C ILE A 93 3.24 1.12 -5.46
N GLU A 94 4.37 1.58 -5.99
CA GLU A 94 4.49 2.17 -7.32
C GLU A 94 5.72 1.63 -8.06
N ILE A 95 5.75 1.87 -9.37
CA ILE A 95 6.92 1.57 -10.20
C ILE A 95 8.13 2.34 -9.67
N ASN A 96 9.32 1.73 -9.77
CA ASN A 96 10.60 2.20 -9.27
C ASN A 96 10.74 2.25 -7.74
N ASN A 97 9.71 1.87 -6.96
CA ASN A 97 9.89 1.73 -5.52
C ASN A 97 10.84 0.56 -5.20
N ILE A 98 11.74 0.77 -4.24
CA ILE A 98 12.55 -0.27 -3.63
C ILE A 98 11.74 -0.95 -2.53
N VAL A 99 11.71 -2.28 -2.55
CA VAL A 99 10.87 -3.09 -1.69
C VAL A 99 11.62 -4.28 -1.10
N LEU A 100 11.11 -4.76 0.03
CA LEU A 100 11.49 -6.04 0.61
C LEU A 100 10.67 -7.15 -0.06
N LEU A 101 11.38 -8.00 -0.80
CA LEU A 101 10.85 -9.19 -1.43
C LEU A 101 11.03 -10.38 -0.49
N VAL A 102 9.97 -11.15 -0.27
CA VAL A 102 10.02 -12.38 0.54
C VAL A 102 9.65 -13.54 -0.36
N LYS A 103 10.53 -14.52 -0.44
CA LYS A 103 10.27 -15.78 -1.15
C LYS A 103 9.69 -16.78 -0.17
N GLU A 104 8.51 -17.29 -0.46
CA GLU A 104 7.91 -18.34 0.34
C GLU A 104 8.72 -19.63 0.20
N ASN A 105 8.95 -20.32 1.32
CA ASN A 105 9.59 -21.63 1.30
C ASN A 105 8.75 -22.56 0.44
N TYR A 106 9.43 -23.29 -0.45
CA TYR A 106 8.81 -24.18 -1.42
C TYR A 106 7.86 -25.15 -0.72
N ASN A 107 6.55 -24.98 -0.92
CA ASN A 107 5.58 -26.05 -0.68
C ASN A 107 5.58 -26.92 -1.93
N GLU A 108 5.69 -28.24 -1.78
CA GLU A 108 5.78 -29.22 -2.86
C GLU A 108 4.64 -29.13 -3.90
N ASN A 109 3.52 -28.47 -3.54
CA ASN A 109 2.35 -28.25 -4.40
C ASN A 109 2.42 -26.98 -5.27
N SER A 110 3.44 -26.14 -5.10
CA SER A 110 3.61 -24.86 -5.78
C SER A 110 4.74 -24.99 -6.80
N LEU A 111 4.39 -25.32 -8.05
CA LEU A 111 5.34 -25.51 -9.16
C LEU A 111 6.21 -24.27 -9.43
N HIS A 112 5.82 -23.11 -8.92
CA HIS A 112 6.54 -21.85 -9.00
C HIS A 112 6.64 -21.23 -7.60
N GLY A 113 7.85 -20.83 -7.20
CA GLY A 113 8.06 -20.13 -5.94
C GLY A 113 7.21 -18.85 -5.87
N HIS A 114 6.46 -18.67 -4.79
CA HIS A 114 5.64 -17.48 -4.59
C HIS A 114 6.49 -16.38 -3.96
N TYR A 115 6.52 -15.23 -4.62
CA TYR A 115 7.19 -14.02 -4.13
C TYR A 115 6.16 -13.02 -3.63
N TYR A 116 6.48 -12.38 -2.51
CA TYR A 116 5.62 -11.40 -1.87
C TYR A 116 6.36 -10.09 -1.62
N ILE A 117 5.66 -8.98 -1.80
CA ILE A 117 6.14 -7.65 -1.42
C ILE A 117 5.67 -7.39 0.02
N ASP A 118 6.63 -7.32 0.94
CA ASP A 118 6.36 -7.31 2.38
C ASP A 118 6.57 -5.93 3.02
N TYR A 119 7.41 -5.09 2.41
CA TYR A 119 7.67 -3.71 2.86
C TYR A 119 8.13 -2.83 1.68
N ARG A 120 7.78 -1.54 1.69
CA ARG A 120 8.37 -0.50 0.84
C ARG A 120 9.32 0.35 1.65
N TYR A 121 10.52 0.55 1.13
CA TYR A 121 11.50 1.46 1.71
C TYR A 121 11.29 2.89 1.23
N SER A 122 11.38 3.83 2.16
CA SER A 122 11.50 5.27 1.92
C SER A 122 12.91 5.63 1.47
N LYS A 123 13.08 6.83 0.91
CA LYS A 123 14.38 7.34 0.46
C LYS A 123 15.42 7.34 1.58
N ASP A 124 15.05 7.79 2.77
CA ASP A 124 15.95 7.83 3.93
C ASP A 124 16.39 6.43 4.35
N GLU A 125 15.47 5.47 4.34
CA GLU A 125 15.79 4.06 4.62
C GLU A 125 16.71 3.48 3.54
N ILE A 126 16.52 3.81 2.27
CA ILE A 126 17.39 3.37 1.17
C ILE A 126 18.81 3.93 1.33
N LEU A 127 18.94 5.21 1.69
CA LEU A 127 20.24 5.84 1.96
C LEU A 127 20.96 5.18 3.13
N GLN A 128 20.23 4.75 4.16
CA GLN A 128 20.79 3.98 5.27
C GLN A 128 21.15 2.55 4.83
N LEU A 129 20.27 1.89 4.08
CA LEU A 129 20.49 0.53 3.57
C LEU A 129 21.69 0.43 2.65
N LYS A 130 22.00 1.46 1.86
CA LYS A 130 23.18 1.49 1.00
C LYS A 130 24.49 1.24 1.76
N LYS A 131 24.55 1.64 3.04
CA LYS A 131 25.71 1.37 3.91
C LYS A 131 25.89 -0.12 4.21
N GLU A 132 24.78 -0.85 4.33
CA GLU A 132 24.74 -2.28 4.65
C GLU A 132 24.71 -3.17 3.38
N CYS A 133 24.14 -2.65 2.29
CA CYS A 133 23.91 -3.32 1.01
C CYS A 133 24.53 -2.49 -0.13
N PRO A 134 25.85 -2.63 -0.39
CA PRO A 134 26.56 -1.78 -1.35
C PRO A 134 26.18 -2.04 -2.82
N TYR A 135 25.38 -3.07 -3.11
CA TYR A 135 24.88 -3.42 -4.44
C TYR A 135 23.63 -2.62 -4.85
N ILE A 136 23.12 -1.73 -3.99
CA ILE A 136 22.03 -0.81 -4.34
C ILE A 136 22.57 0.27 -5.29
N ASP A 137 22.11 0.26 -6.54
CA ASP A 137 22.48 1.27 -7.54
C ASP A 137 21.87 2.65 -7.19
N GLU A 138 22.68 3.69 -7.34
CA GLU A 138 22.34 5.09 -7.08
C GLU A 138 21.19 5.58 -7.97
N ASN A 139 21.08 5.04 -9.19
CA ASN A 139 20.01 5.40 -10.13
C ASN A 139 18.60 5.16 -9.57
N TYR A 140 18.43 4.18 -8.67
CA TYR A 140 17.14 3.90 -8.02
C TYR A 140 16.80 4.85 -6.87
N ILE A 141 17.79 5.59 -6.34
CA ILE A 141 17.60 6.51 -5.21
C ILE A 141 16.96 7.82 -5.68
N PHE A 142 17.33 8.29 -6.87
CA PHE A 142 16.83 9.55 -7.45
C PHE A 142 15.43 9.43 -8.05
N ASN A 143 15.06 8.28 -8.62
CA ASN A 143 13.73 8.07 -9.21
C ASN A 143 12.58 7.98 -8.18
N ASN A 144 12.89 7.93 -6.89
CA ASN A 144 11.90 7.90 -5.82
C ASN A 144 11.35 9.31 -5.46
N GLU A 145 11.90 10.39 -6.03
CA GLU A 145 11.46 11.78 -5.80
C GLU A 145 10.17 12.17 -6.53
N ASN A 146 9.85 11.52 -7.66
CA ASN A 146 8.75 11.97 -8.53
C ASN A 146 7.35 11.50 -8.11
N ASN A 147 7.19 10.86 -6.95
CA ASN A 147 5.91 10.28 -6.53
C ASN A 147 5.29 10.90 -5.27
N ASP A 148 5.94 11.91 -4.67
CA ASP A 148 5.39 12.53 -3.46
C ASP A 148 4.36 13.64 -3.71
N ASP A 149 4.20 14.21 -4.91
CA ASP A 149 3.11 15.16 -5.16
C ASP A 149 2.68 15.20 -6.65
N ASN A 150 1.39 14.96 -6.93
CA ASN A 150 0.65 15.43 -8.12
C ASN A 150 1.31 15.29 -9.52
N ILE A 151 1.32 14.09 -10.11
CA ILE A 151 1.35 13.98 -11.58
C ILE A 151 0.03 13.37 -12.06
N LEU A 152 -0.93 14.27 -12.30
CA LEU A 152 -2.02 14.05 -13.24
C LEU A 152 -1.36 13.76 -14.59
N PHE A 153 -1.68 12.64 -15.24
CA PHE A 153 -1.23 12.34 -16.60
C PHE A 153 -1.45 13.56 -17.51
N GLN A 154 -0.38 14.27 -17.85
CA GLN A 154 -0.37 15.04 -19.09
C GLN A 154 0.04 14.06 -20.16
N ASN A 155 -0.93 13.74 -21.02
CA ASN A 155 -0.72 13.03 -22.25
C ASN A 155 0.45 13.70 -22.99
N SER A 156 1.51 12.94 -23.21
CA SER A 156 2.58 13.30 -24.13
C SER A 156 1.98 13.28 -25.54
N ASP A 157 1.50 14.43 -25.99
CA ASP A 157 1.26 14.68 -27.39
C ASP A 157 2.62 14.77 -28.08
N ASN A 158 2.82 13.84 -29.01
CA ASN A 158 3.85 13.74 -30.04
C ASN A 158 4.72 14.99 -30.25
N GLU A 159 6.02 14.89 -29.92
CA GLU A 159 7.04 15.72 -30.55
C GLU A 159 7.83 14.87 -31.55
N GLU A 160 7.63 15.23 -32.81
CA GLU A 160 8.30 14.77 -34.02
C GLU A 160 9.81 15.05 -33.90
N ILE A 161 10.63 13.99 -33.96
CA ILE A 161 12.08 14.13 -33.96
C ILE A 161 12.50 14.57 -35.37
N ASP A 162 12.83 15.86 -35.51
CA ASP A 162 13.49 16.38 -36.70
C ASP A 162 14.97 16.00 -36.63
N ILE A 163 15.37 15.02 -37.42
CA ILE A 163 16.77 14.58 -37.54
C ILE A 163 17.36 15.30 -38.73
N ASP A 164 17.92 16.49 -38.53
CA ASP A 164 18.93 17.06 -39.41
C ASP A 164 19.90 17.96 -38.63
N ASN A 165 21.18 17.56 -38.67
CA ASN A 165 22.41 18.18 -38.13
C ASN A 165 22.94 17.63 -36.79
N ILE A 166 23.69 16.52 -36.85
CA ILE A 166 25.06 16.40 -36.31
C ILE A 166 25.90 15.56 -37.27
#